data_AF-A9G797-F1
#
_entry.id   AF-A9G797-F1
#
_cell.length_a   1.000
_cell.length_b   1.000
_cell.length_c   1.000
_cell.angle_alpha   90.00
_cell.angle_beta   90.00
_cell.angle_gamma   90.00
#
_symmetry.space_group_name_H-M   'P 1'
#
loop_
_entity.id
_entity.type
_entity.pdbx_description
1 polymer ?
#
loop_
_entity_poly.entity_id
_entity_poly.type
_entity_poly.pdbx_seq_one_letter_code
_entity_poly.pdbx_strand_id
1 'polypeptide(L)'
;MLVSHAAGRTSGNDAPIHEPTILAFDPETGELLDAWGEGLFFYPHGIEVDRNDFVWVTDSEQNRVFKLSAEGDVVMTLGEAP
;
A
#
# COMPACT_ATOMS: atom_id res chain seq x y z
N MET A 1 -9.03 -6.57 8.12
CA MET A 1 -8.46 -6.01 6.89
C MET A 1 -7.37 -6.94 6.37
N LEU A 2 -7.64 -7.67 5.30
CA LEU A 2 -6.63 -8.45 4.58
C LEU A 2 -6.14 -7.58 3.43
N VAL A 3 -4.90 -7.11 3.47
CA VAL A 3 -4.36 -6.35 2.34
C VAL A 3 -3.59 -7.28 1.42
N SER A 4 -4.08 -7.43 0.20
CA SER A 4 -3.39 -8.21 -0.82
C SER A 4 -2.31 -7.39 -1.50
N HIS A 5 -1.15 -8.01 -1.72
CA HIS A 5 -0.18 -7.59 -2.71
C HIS A 5 -0.77 -7.61 -4.12
N ALA A 6 -0.48 -6.61 -4.95
CA ALA A 6 -0.68 -6.73 -6.39
C ALA A 6 0.35 -7.74 -6.94
N ALA A 7 -0.03 -9.01 -6.99
CA ALA A 7 0.79 -10.08 -7.55
C ALA A 7 0.95 -9.89 -9.06
N GLY A 8 2.20 -9.79 -9.55
CA GLY A 8 2.47 -9.83 -11.00
C GLY A 8 3.63 -8.97 -11.51
N ARG A 9 4.27 -8.13 -10.68
CA ARG A 9 5.39 -7.28 -11.10
C ARG A 9 6.75 -7.79 -10.58
N THR A 10 7.78 -7.61 -11.39
CA THR A 10 9.19 -7.83 -11.02
C THR A 10 9.83 -6.48 -10.64
N SER A 11 10.95 -6.51 -9.91
CA SER A 11 11.76 -5.31 -9.61
C SER A 11 12.27 -4.63 -10.89
N GLY A 12 12.53 -3.32 -10.84
CA GLY A 12 12.96 -2.53 -12.00
C GLY A 12 11.80 -1.94 -12.83
N ASN A 13 10.70 -1.56 -12.17
CA ASN A 13 9.61 -0.85 -12.83
C ASN A 13 9.92 0.64 -12.97
N ASP A 14 9.72 1.20 -14.15
CA ASP A 14 9.94 2.63 -14.41
C ASP A 14 8.73 3.52 -14.05
N ALA A 15 7.65 2.92 -13.55
CA ALA A 15 6.40 3.60 -13.23
C ALA A 15 5.71 2.98 -12.00
N PRO A 16 4.94 3.79 -11.24
CA PRO A 16 4.13 3.28 -10.14
C PRO A 16 2.98 2.40 -10.66
N ILE A 17 2.46 1.54 -9.80
CA ILE A 17 1.30 0.68 -10.05
C ILE A 17 0.07 1.56 -10.24
N HIS A 18 -0.70 1.36 -11.31
CA HIS A 18 -1.87 2.19 -11.61
C HIS A 18 -3.19 1.61 -11.09
N GLU A 19 -3.18 0.35 -10.69
CA GLU A 19 -4.29 -0.35 -10.06
C GLU A 19 -4.26 -0.20 -8.54
N PRO A 20 -5.41 -0.34 -7.84
CA PRO A 20 -5.40 -0.33 -6.39
C PRO A 20 -4.52 -1.45 -5.86
N THR A 21 -3.60 -1.10 -4.97
CA THR A 21 -2.63 -2.02 -4.37
C THR A 21 -3.04 -2.45 -2.96
N ILE A 22 -3.98 -1.72 -2.36
CA ILE A 22 -4.47 -1.96 -1.01
C ILE A 22 -5.96 -2.22 -1.10
N LEU A 23 -6.37 -3.38 -0.61
CA LEU A 23 -7.77 -3.79 -0.58
C LEU A 23 -8.20 -3.94 0.87
N ALA A 24 -9.34 -3.34 1.20
CA ALA A 24 -9.96 -3.46 2.51
C ALA A 24 -11.18 -4.38 2.41
N PHE A 25 -11.18 -5.43 3.22
CA PHE A 25 -12.29 -6.40 3.28
C PHE A 25 -12.92 -6.43 4.65
N ASP A 26 -14.22 -6.67 4.65
CA ASP A 26 -14.99 -7.01 5.83
C ASP A 26 -14.48 -8.35 6.40
N PRO A 27 -14.10 -8.41 7.69
CA PRO A 27 -13.49 -9.60 8.26
C PRO A 27 -14.48 -10.75 8.50
N GLU A 28 -15.78 -10.48 8.57
CA GLU A 28 -16.80 -11.50 8.86
C GLU A 28 -17.32 -12.15 7.57
N THR A 29 -17.55 -11.33 6.54
CA THR A 29 -18.19 -11.71 5.28
C THR A 29 -17.20 -11.89 4.13
N GLY A 30 -16.04 -11.23 4.19
CA GLY A 30 -15.07 -11.17 3.10
C GLY A 30 -15.46 -10.23 1.96
N GLU A 31 -16.50 -9.41 2.13
CA GLU A 31 -16.89 -8.41 1.13
C GLU A 31 -15.80 -7.33 0.98
N LEU A 32 -15.57 -6.89 -0.26
CA LEU A 32 -14.67 -5.76 -0.54
C LEU A 32 -15.37 -4.47 -0.08
N LEU A 33 -14.78 -3.80 0.90
CA LEU A 33 -15.27 -2.53 1.45
C LEU A 33 -14.67 -1.34 0.71
N ASP A 34 -13.37 -1.41 0.41
CA ASP A 34 -12.65 -0.31 -0.23
C ASP A 34 -11.39 -0.81 -0.95
N ALA A 35 -10.90 -0.01 -1.90
CA ALA A 35 -9.70 -0.27 -2.68
C ALA A 35 -9.01 1.04 -3.04
N TRP A 36 -7.70 1.13 -2.76
CA TRP A 36 -6.92 2.34 -2.98
C TRP A 36 -5.41 2.04 -3.15
N GLY A 37 -4.61 3.09 -3.33
CA GLY A 37 -3.15 3.03 -3.44
C GLY A 37 -2.61 3.12 -4.87
N GLU A 38 -3.50 3.40 -5.83
CA GLU A 38 -3.15 3.69 -7.22
C GLU A 38 -2.13 4.82 -7.30
N GLY A 39 -1.06 4.59 -8.05
CA GLY A 39 -0.01 5.56 -8.33
C GLY A 39 0.96 5.82 -7.17
N LEU A 40 0.79 5.17 -6.02
CA LEU A 40 1.62 5.41 -4.84
C LEU A 40 2.88 4.56 -4.79
N PHE A 41 2.83 3.32 -5.26
CA PHE A 41 3.89 2.33 -5.05
C PHE A 41 4.45 1.78 -6.35
N PHE A 42 5.75 1.54 -6.38
CA PHE A 42 6.48 0.87 -7.46
C PHE A 42 6.67 -0.61 -7.14
N TYR A 43 7.01 -0.93 -5.90
CA TYR A 43 7.17 -2.30 -5.42
C TYR A 43 6.89 -2.38 -3.91
N PRO A 44 5.60 -2.29 -3.51
CA PRO A 44 5.24 -2.45 -2.10
C PRO A 44 5.64 -3.86 -1.66
N HIS A 45 6.19 -4.05 -0.46
CA HIS A 45 6.68 -5.36 0.02
C HIS A 45 6.08 -5.74 1.38
N GLY A 46 6.04 -4.80 2.32
CA GLY A 46 5.52 -4.99 3.66
C GLY A 46 4.31 -4.11 3.92
N ILE A 47 3.40 -4.60 4.76
CA ILE A 47 2.26 -3.83 5.25
C ILE A 47 1.90 -4.16 6.70
N GLU A 48 1.52 -3.14 7.47
CA GLU A 48 1.03 -3.26 8.85
C GLU A 48 -0.04 -2.19 9.13
N VAL A 49 -0.99 -2.49 10.02
CA VAL A 49 -1.96 -1.51 10.53
C VAL A 49 -1.64 -1.21 11.98
N ASP A 50 -1.40 0.06 12.32
CA ASP A 50 -1.12 0.44 13.70
C ASP A 50 -2.40 0.59 14.54
N ARG A 51 -2.24 0.80 15.85
CA ARG A 51 -3.36 0.89 16.81
C ARG A 51 -4.26 2.12 16.64
N ASN A 52 -3.89 3.06 15.77
CA ASN A 52 -4.67 4.25 15.44
C ASN A 52 -5.20 4.17 14.00
N ASP A 53 -5.29 2.97 13.44
CA ASP A 53 -5.82 2.69 12.10
C ASP A 53 -5.02 3.31 10.94
N PHE A 54 -3.75 3.68 11.18
CA PHE A 54 -2.87 4.03 10.08
C PHE A 54 -2.27 2.79 9.43
N VAL A 55 -2.20 2.83 8.10
CA VAL A 55 -1.60 1.77 7.29
C VAL A 55 -0.17 2.14 6.95
N TRP A 56 0.76 1.26 7.28
CA TRP A 56 2.18 1.40 6.99
C TRP A 56 2.56 0.49 5.83
N VAL A 57 3.16 1.05 4.77
CA VAL A 57 3.56 0.29 3.57
C VAL A 57 5.03 0.57 3.28
N THR A 58 5.83 -0.48 3.06
CA THR A 58 7.22 -0.33 2.60
C THR A 58 7.30 -0.52 1.09
N ASP A 59 7.91 0.42 0.38
CA ASP A 59 8.22 0.33 -1.05
C ASP A 59 9.72 0.08 -1.23
N SER A 60 10.06 -1.13 -1.67
CA SER A 60 11.46 -1.57 -1.77
C SER A 60 12.18 -1.04 -3.02
N GLU A 61 11.46 -0.64 -4.07
CA GLU A 61 12.09 -0.07 -5.27
C GLU A 61 12.50 1.39 -5.02
N GLN A 62 11.65 2.12 -4.29
CA GLN A 62 11.87 3.54 -4.01
C GLN A 62 12.58 3.80 -2.67
N ASN A 63 12.94 2.76 -1.91
CA ASN A 63 13.51 2.87 -0.56
C ASN A 63 12.69 3.76 0.38
N ARG A 64 11.36 3.63 0.31
CA ARG A 64 10.42 4.48 1.06
C ARG A 64 9.53 3.66 1.97
N VAL A 65 9.10 4.30 3.06
CA VAL A 65 8.02 3.82 3.92
C VAL A 65 6.93 4.88 3.94
N PHE A 66 5.69 4.48 3.66
CA PHE A 66 4.52 5.33 3.70
C PHE A 66 3.72 5.02 4.96
N LYS A 67 3.22 6.07 5.61
CA LYS A 67 2.15 6.01 6.58
C LYS A 67 0.92 6.64 5.94
N LEU A 68 -0.19 5.92 5.91
CA LEU A 68 -1.43 6.30 5.25
C LEU A 68 -2.58 6.29 6.26
N SER A 69 -3.58 7.15 6.07
CA SER A 69 -4.85 7.04 6.80
C SER A 69 -5.61 5.76 6.40
N ALA A 70 -6.70 5.46 7.11
CA ALA A 70 -7.57 4.34 6.77
C ALA A 70 -8.21 4.50 5.36
N GLU A 71 -8.38 5.74 4.91
CA GLU A 71 -8.91 6.13 3.61
C GLU A 71 -7.83 6.19 2.50
N GLY A 72 -6.57 5.89 2.83
CA GLY A 72 -5.47 5.84 1.87
C GLY A 72 -4.73 7.17 1.65
N ASP A 73 -5.01 8.21 2.43
CA ASP A 73 -4.30 9.49 2.33
C ASP A 73 -2.88 9.38 2.91
N VAL A 74 -1.87 9.85 2.18
CA VAL A 74 -0.48 9.88 2.67
C VAL A 74 -0.33 10.92 3.78
N VAL A 75 -0.09 10.47 5.00
CA VAL A 75 0.14 11.35 6.17
C VAL A 75 1.62 11.53 6.48
N MET A 76 2.47 10.59 6.07
CA MET A 76 3.92 10.69 6.22
C MET A 76 4.64 9.78 5.22
N THR A 77 5.81 10.22 4.78
CA THR A 77 6.78 9.39 4.03
C THR A 77 8.13 9.45 4.74
N LEU A 78 8.77 8.29 4.88
CA LEU A 78 10.13 8.14 5.36
C LEU A 78 11.00 7.62 4.22
N GLY A 79 12.21 8.18 4.06
CA GLY A 79 13.10 7.88 2.94
C GLY A 79 12.84 8.77 1.72
N GLU A 80 13.77 8.75 0.79
CA GLU A 80 13.73 9.51 -0.46
C GLU A 80 13.98 8.58 -1.63
N ALA A 81 13.45 8.93 -2.79
CA ALA A 81 13.69 8.14 -3.99
C ALA A 81 15.15 8.35 -4.40
N PRO A 82 15.85 7.31 -4.87
CA PRO A 82 17.21 7.43 -5.38
C PRO A 82 17.30 8.29 -6.64
#